data_AF-A0A956XSA9-F1
#
_entry.id   AF-A0A956XSA9-F1
#
_cell.length_a   1.000
_cell.length_b   1.000
_cell.length_c   1.000
_cell.angle_alpha   90.00
_cell.angle_beta   90.00
_cell.angle_gamma   90.00
#
_symmetry.space_group_name_H-M   'P 1'
#
loop_
_entity.id
_entity.type
_entity.pdbx_description
1 polymer ?
#
loop_
_entity_poly.entity_id
_entity_poly.type
_entity_poly.pdbx_seq_one_letter_code
_entity_poly.pdbx_strand_id
1 'polypeptide(L)'
;MMSNLESAFALAKERYAAIGVDVDAAMEQLRKISISLHCWQGDDVGGFEDPERGLSGGIMATGNYPGKARSVAELRQDLDKAYSLIPGDHRLNLHAIYLDTDQKVARNEILPEHFASWADWGKANNHGIDFNPTLFSHPLADDGFTLSSEDEGIRQFWVEHCIASREVGAYLGEALGTACVTNIWIPDGFKDTPYDRFGPRLRLRDSLDIIFEKNLNPAYNLDAIESKLFGLGAESYTVGSHEFYLGYAVAKQKLLCLDAGHFHPTEVISDKVSAVML
;
A
#
# COMPACT_ATOMS: atom_id res chain seq x y z
N MET A 1 28.15 -17.87 33.15
CA MET A 1 28.78 -18.31 31.88
C MET A 1 28.04 -17.57 30.79
N MET A 2 28.74 -16.89 29.88
CA MET A 2 28.07 -16.28 28.71
C MET A 2 27.39 -17.37 27.88
N SER A 3 26.24 -17.06 27.32
CA SER A 3 25.58 -17.94 26.37
C SER A 3 26.38 -18.08 25.07
N ASN A 4 26.07 -19.11 24.28
CA ASN A 4 26.66 -19.26 22.94
C ASN A 4 26.35 -18.05 22.05
N LEU A 5 25.17 -17.44 22.22
CA LEU A 5 24.75 -16.25 21.47
C LEU A 5 25.58 -15.02 21.86
N GLU A 6 25.75 -14.76 23.16
CA GLU A 6 26.57 -13.64 23.65
C GLU A 6 28.02 -13.76 23.21
N SER A 7 28.57 -14.98 23.25
CA SER A 7 29.94 -15.27 22.83
C SER A 7 30.12 -15.04 21.32
N ALA A 8 29.19 -15.53 20.50
CA ALA A 8 29.21 -15.31 19.06
C ALA A 8 29.04 -13.83 18.69
N PHE A 9 28.15 -13.12 19.39
CA PHE A 9 27.93 -11.69 19.18
C PHE A 9 29.17 -10.86 19.54
N ALA A 10 29.83 -11.15 20.67
CA ALA A 10 31.08 -10.48 21.05
C ALA A 10 32.17 -10.63 19.98
N LEU A 11 32.35 -11.86 19.45
CA LEU A 11 33.29 -12.11 18.35
C LEU A 11 32.91 -11.33 17.09
N ALA A 12 31.62 -11.25 16.74
CA ALA A 12 31.17 -10.46 15.59
C ALA A 12 31.48 -8.96 15.78
N LYS A 13 31.25 -8.41 16.98
CA LYS A 13 31.60 -7.02 17.31
C LYS A 13 33.07 -6.73 17.07
N GLU A 14 33.97 -7.60 17.53
CA GLU A 14 35.42 -7.45 17.29
C GLU A 14 35.75 -7.46 15.80
N ARG A 15 35.10 -8.34 15.01
CA ARG A 15 35.33 -8.46 13.56
C ARG A 15 34.85 -7.23 12.79
N TYR A 16 33.71 -6.65 13.16
CA TYR A 16 33.19 -5.42 12.54
C TYR A 16 33.99 -4.18 12.97
N ALA A 17 34.41 -4.12 14.24
CA ALA A 17 35.26 -3.04 14.73
C ALA A 17 36.60 -2.97 13.97
N ALA A 18 37.15 -4.14 13.57
CA ALA A 18 38.38 -4.21 12.78
C ALA A 18 38.29 -3.54 11.39
N ILE A 19 37.07 -3.33 10.86
CA ILE A 19 36.82 -2.59 9.61
C ILE A 19 36.13 -1.23 9.86
N GLY A 20 36.12 -0.74 11.10
CA GLY A 20 35.57 0.56 11.47
C GLY A 20 34.06 0.62 11.61
N VAL A 21 33.37 -0.53 11.74
CA VAL A 21 31.91 -0.59 11.92
C VAL A 21 31.57 -0.77 13.40
N ASP A 22 30.80 0.18 13.96
CA ASP A 22 30.21 0.07 15.29
C ASP A 22 28.88 -0.68 15.20
N VAL A 23 28.89 -1.94 15.68
CA VAL A 23 27.72 -2.81 15.68
C VAL A 23 26.63 -2.32 16.64
N ASP A 24 26.98 -1.77 17.80
CA ASP A 24 25.96 -1.28 18.74
C ASP A 24 25.22 -0.10 18.12
N ALA A 25 25.96 0.84 17.49
CA ALA A 25 25.38 1.94 16.75
C ALA A 25 24.49 1.45 15.57
N ALA A 26 24.93 0.42 14.83
CA ALA A 26 24.12 -0.18 13.76
C ALA A 26 22.83 -0.80 14.29
N MET A 27 22.86 -1.46 15.45
CA MET A 27 21.66 -2.01 16.09
C MET A 27 20.71 -0.90 16.56
N GLU A 28 21.22 0.21 17.09
CA GLU A 28 20.39 1.37 17.46
C GLU A 28 19.78 2.07 16.22
N GLN A 29 20.47 2.05 15.07
CA GLN A 29 19.89 2.52 13.82
C GLN A 29 18.80 1.58 13.30
N LEU A 30 19.06 0.26 13.31
CA LEU A 30 18.10 -0.76 12.85
C LEU A 30 16.78 -0.68 13.63
N ARG A 31 16.83 -0.45 14.95
CA ARG A 31 15.63 -0.31 15.79
C ARG A 31 14.69 0.83 15.38
N LYS A 32 15.19 1.83 14.65
CA LYS A 32 14.40 2.98 14.19
C LYS A 32 13.74 2.75 12.83
N ILE A 33 14.08 1.65 12.16
CA ILE A 33 13.54 1.32 10.84
C ILE A 33 12.29 0.47 11.03
N SER A 34 11.13 1.05 10.76
CA SER A 34 9.86 0.32 10.71
C SER A 34 9.62 -0.24 9.32
N ILE A 35 9.14 -1.49 9.27
CA ILE A 35 8.64 -2.12 8.06
C ILE A 35 7.11 -2.10 8.11
N SER A 36 6.46 -1.67 7.03
CA SER A 36 5.00 -1.73 6.91
C SER A 36 4.58 -3.05 6.28
N LEU A 37 4.02 -3.96 7.09
CA LEU A 37 3.57 -5.28 6.64
C LEU A 37 2.19 -5.15 6.00
N HIS A 38 2.01 -5.78 4.85
CA HIS A 38 0.77 -5.74 4.12
C HIS A 38 -0.28 -6.70 4.69
N CYS A 39 -1.47 -6.18 5.01
CA CYS A 39 -2.54 -6.97 5.64
C CYS A 39 -3.05 -8.10 4.74
N TRP A 40 -3.02 -7.88 3.43
CA TRP A 40 -3.64 -8.76 2.44
C TRP A 40 -2.95 -10.09 2.21
N GLN A 41 -1.75 -10.28 2.79
CA GLN A 41 -1.14 -11.60 2.85
C GLN A 41 -1.94 -12.57 3.73
N GLY A 42 -2.63 -12.07 4.76
CA GLY A 42 -3.30 -12.94 5.72
C GLY A 42 -4.53 -13.66 5.16
N ASP A 43 -5.10 -13.18 4.05
CA ASP A 43 -6.38 -13.65 3.52
C ASP A 43 -6.43 -13.78 1.98
N ASP A 44 -5.26 -13.78 1.33
CA ASP A 44 -5.11 -13.84 -0.13
C ASP A 44 -5.79 -12.68 -0.87
N VAL A 45 -5.73 -11.47 -0.29
CA VAL A 45 -6.42 -10.27 -0.82
C VAL A 45 -7.95 -10.44 -0.88
N GLY A 46 -8.52 -11.23 0.04
CA GLY A 46 -9.95 -11.49 0.11
C GLY A 46 -10.74 -10.23 0.51
N GLY A 47 -10.25 -9.50 1.49
CA GLY A 47 -10.99 -8.43 2.15
C GLY A 47 -12.23 -8.93 2.89
N PHE A 48 -12.95 -8.00 3.50
CA PHE A 48 -14.15 -8.28 4.30
C PHE A 48 -15.40 -7.59 3.76
N GLU A 49 -15.30 -6.77 2.70
CA GLU A 49 -16.47 -6.12 2.08
C GLU A 49 -17.35 -7.07 1.26
N ASP A 50 -16.73 -8.02 0.53
CA ASP A 50 -17.40 -8.99 -0.35
C ASP A 50 -16.49 -10.22 -0.58
N PRO A 51 -16.44 -11.15 0.39
CA PRO A 51 -15.54 -12.31 0.34
C PRO A 51 -15.74 -13.24 -0.86
N GLU A 52 -16.90 -13.17 -1.52
CA GLU A 52 -17.27 -14.03 -2.65
C GLU A 52 -16.84 -13.43 -4.01
N ARG A 53 -16.44 -12.15 -4.06
CA ARG A 53 -16.15 -11.44 -5.32
C ARG A 53 -14.97 -12.03 -6.10
N GLY A 54 -14.00 -12.59 -5.39
CA GLY A 54 -12.75 -13.06 -5.98
C GLY A 54 -11.80 -11.92 -6.39
N LEU A 55 -10.53 -12.28 -6.57
CA LEU A 55 -9.47 -11.32 -6.90
C LEU A 55 -9.44 -10.99 -8.40
N SER A 56 -9.29 -9.70 -8.73
CA SER A 56 -9.19 -9.17 -10.10
C SER A 56 -8.23 -7.97 -10.15
N GLY A 57 -8.20 -7.22 -11.26
CA GLY A 57 -7.28 -6.08 -11.44
C GLY A 57 -5.87 -6.48 -11.89
N GLY A 58 -5.71 -7.69 -12.41
CA GLY A 58 -4.44 -8.18 -12.94
C GLY A 58 -3.41 -8.57 -11.87
N ILE A 59 -3.87 -8.82 -10.65
CA ILE A 59 -3.13 -9.47 -9.56
C ILE A 59 -3.78 -10.81 -9.22
N MET A 60 -2.99 -11.71 -8.63
CA MET A 60 -3.44 -13.04 -8.27
C MET A 60 -2.66 -13.53 -7.04
N ALA A 61 -3.38 -14.11 -6.08
CA ALA A 61 -2.79 -14.98 -5.06
C ALA A 61 -2.85 -16.43 -5.57
N THR A 62 -1.73 -17.13 -5.53
CA THR A 62 -1.61 -18.50 -6.07
C THR A 62 -1.33 -19.51 -4.97
N GLY A 63 -1.98 -20.67 -5.05
CA GLY A 63 -1.84 -21.75 -4.07
C GLY A 63 -3.14 -21.99 -3.30
N ASN A 64 -3.20 -23.11 -2.58
CA ASN A 64 -4.38 -23.52 -1.80
C ASN A 64 -3.96 -23.92 -0.38
N TYR A 65 -2.98 -23.22 0.20
CA TYR A 65 -2.54 -23.49 1.56
C TYR A 65 -3.70 -23.18 2.53
N PRO A 66 -4.05 -24.08 3.46
CA PRO A 66 -5.19 -23.88 4.34
C PRO A 66 -4.88 -22.84 5.43
N GLY A 67 -5.93 -22.26 6.01
CA GLY A 67 -5.83 -21.43 7.22
C GLY A 67 -5.79 -19.93 7.00
N LYS A 68 -6.14 -19.43 5.81
CA LYS A 68 -6.29 -18.00 5.57
C LYS A 68 -7.34 -17.37 6.50
N ALA A 69 -7.11 -16.14 6.93
CA ALA A 69 -8.06 -15.38 7.72
C ALA A 69 -9.36 -15.12 6.93
N ARG A 70 -10.50 -15.13 7.62
CA ARG A 70 -11.84 -14.93 7.04
C ARG A 70 -12.64 -13.82 7.73
N SER A 71 -12.02 -13.16 8.70
CA SER A 71 -12.60 -12.04 9.43
C SER A 71 -11.49 -11.12 9.93
N VAL A 72 -11.86 -9.88 10.27
CA VAL A 72 -10.97 -8.92 10.93
C VAL A 72 -10.34 -9.52 12.19
N ALA A 73 -11.10 -10.26 12.97
CA ALA A 73 -10.63 -10.88 14.21
C ALA A 73 -9.58 -11.98 13.97
N GLU A 74 -9.80 -12.86 12.98
CA GLU A 74 -8.80 -13.86 12.58
C GLU A 74 -7.53 -13.19 12.05
N LEU A 75 -7.67 -12.17 11.19
CA LEU A 75 -6.53 -11.47 10.60
C LEU A 75 -5.66 -10.77 11.66
N ARG A 76 -6.28 -10.13 12.65
CA ARG A 76 -5.53 -9.53 13.79
C ARG A 76 -4.76 -10.59 14.58
N GLN A 77 -5.33 -11.77 14.81
CA GLN A 77 -4.62 -12.86 15.50
C GLN A 77 -3.42 -13.36 14.71
N ASP A 78 -3.56 -13.49 13.39
CA ASP A 78 -2.46 -13.88 12.50
C ASP A 78 -1.36 -12.82 12.48
N LEU A 79 -1.74 -11.53 12.44
CA LEU A 79 -0.82 -10.40 12.53
C LEU A 79 -0.10 -10.37 13.88
N ASP A 80 -0.81 -10.49 15.01
CA ASP A 80 -0.22 -10.56 16.35
C ASP A 80 0.81 -11.69 16.42
N LYS A 81 0.50 -12.85 15.82
CA LYS A 81 1.43 -13.96 15.75
C LYS A 81 2.67 -13.62 14.92
N ALA A 82 2.50 -12.99 13.76
CA ALA A 82 3.61 -12.56 12.92
C ALA A 82 4.51 -11.53 13.65
N TYR A 83 3.94 -10.48 14.23
CA TYR A 83 4.68 -9.46 14.97
C TYR A 83 5.39 -10.02 16.20
N SER A 84 4.84 -11.04 16.87
CA SER A 84 5.55 -11.72 17.97
C SER A 84 6.88 -12.39 17.57
N LEU A 85 7.09 -12.60 16.28
CA LEU A 85 8.27 -13.26 15.71
C LEU A 85 9.20 -12.29 14.97
N ILE A 86 8.82 -11.02 14.80
CA ILE A 86 9.57 -10.02 14.04
C ILE A 86 10.08 -8.94 15.02
N PRO A 87 11.40 -8.73 15.13
CA PRO A 87 11.94 -7.79 16.09
C PRO A 87 11.81 -6.33 15.63
N GLY A 88 11.23 -5.49 16.50
CA GLY A 88 11.15 -4.04 16.32
C GLY A 88 9.71 -3.53 16.34
N ASP A 89 9.56 -2.21 16.25
CA ASP A 89 8.26 -1.56 16.13
C ASP A 89 7.95 -1.31 14.65
N HIS A 90 6.83 -1.86 14.20
CA HIS A 90 6.49 -1.95 12.78
C HIS A 90 5.10 -1.40 12.50
N ARG A 91 4.73 -1.32 11.23
CA ARG A 91 3.48 -0.75 10.77
C ARG A 91 2.63 -1.80 10.06
N LEU A 92 1.32 -1.60 10.02
CA LEU A 92 0.41 -2.37 9.20
C LEU A 92 -0.03 -1.53 7.98
N ASN A 93 0.05 -2.09 6.78
CA ASN A 93 -0.49 -1.48 5.57
C ASN A 93 -1.87 -2.09 5.27
N LEU A 94 -2.92 -1.28 5.40
CA LEU A 94 -4.31 -1.66 5.21
C LEU A 94 -4.83 -1.27 3.82
N HIS A 95 -5.78 -2.07 3.31
CA HIS A 95 -6.60 -1.70 2.16
C HIS A 95 -8.02 -1.33 2.60
N ALA A 96 -8.72 -0.51 1.82
CA ALA A 96 -10.10 -0.11 2.10
C ALA A 96 -11.08 -1.28 2.26
N ILE A 97 -10.86 -2.39 1.54
CA ILE A 97 -11.69 -3.60 1.65
C ILE A 97 -11.56 -4.35 2.99
N TYR A 98 -10.65 -3.92 3.87
CA TYR A 98 -10.47 -4.47 5.22
C TYR A 98 -11.24 -3.70 6.29
N LEU A 99 -12.22 -2.87 5.89
CA LEU A 99 -13.13 -2.18 6.80
C LEU A 99 -13.79 -3.16 7.79
N ASP A 100 -13.99 -2.70 9.02
CA ASP A 100 -14.57 -3.48 10.13
C ASP A 100 -15.99 -2.98 10.42
N THR A 101 -16.96 -3.50 9.67
CA THR A 101 -18.38 -3.17 9.83
C THR A 101 -19.28 -4.31 9.38
N ASP A 102 -20.42 -4.50 10.06
CA ASP A 102 -21.46 -5.45 9.65
C ASP A 102 -22.37 -4.89 8.54
N GLN A 103 -22.22 -3.61 8.19
CA GLN A 103 -23.01 -2.94 7.16
C GLN A 103 -22.33 -3.02 5.80
N LYS A 104 -23.13 -3.19 4.75
CA LYS A 104 -22.62 -3.04 3.38
C LYS A 104 -22.42 -1.55 3.08
N VAL A 105 -21.17 -1.13 2.96
CA VAL A 105 -20.77 0.24 2.68
C VAL A 105 -20.22 0.32 1.26
N ALA A 106 -20.68 1.29 0.47
CA ALA A 106 -20.11 1.53 -0.85
C ALA A 106 -18.68 2.09 -0.70
N ARG A 107 -17.75 1.73 -1.57
CA ARG A 107 -16.35 2.17 -1.43
C ARG A 107 -16.20 3.70 -1.39
N ASN A 108 -16.99 4.44 -2.16
CA ASN A 108 -16.98 5.91 -2.12
C ASN A 108 -17.59 6.53 -0.84
N GLU A 109 -18.17 5.72 0.03
CA GLU A 109 -18.82 6.12 1.29
C GLU A 109 -18.09 5.59 2.54
N ILE A 110 -16.87 5.05 2.39
CA ILE A 110 -16.10 4.64 3.57
C ILE A 110 -15.74 5.84 4.45
N LEU A 111 -15.73 5.63 5.76
CA LEU A 111 -15.51 6.65 6.76
C LEU A 111 -14.48 6.17 7.80
N PRO A 112 -13.83 7.09 8.52
CA PRO A 112 -12.93 6.77 9.64
C PRO A 112 -13.48 5.74 10.64
N GLU A 113 -14.78 5.79 10.94
CA GLU A 113 -15.43 4.88 11.88
C GLU A 113 -15.35 3.41 11.48
N HIS A 114 -15.31 3.10 10.17
CA HIS A 114 -15.14 1.73 9.70
C HIS A 114 -13.72 1.19 9.90
N PHE A 115 -12.78 2.03 10.33
CA PHE A 115 -11.39 1.67 10.63
C PHE A 115 -10.99 1.99 12.07
N ALA A 116 -11.93 2.41 12.91
CA ALA A 116 -11.63 2.80 14.28
C ALA A 116 -11.07 1.64 15.12
N SER A 117 -11.62 0.44 14.95
CA SER A 117 -11.11 -0.76 15.62
C SER A 117 -9.68 -1.13 15.17
N TRP A 118 -9.29 -0.78 13.94
CA TRP A 118 -7.91 -0.94 13.47
C TRP A 118 -6.98 0.07 14.13
N ALA A 119 -7.40 1.34 14.26
CA ALA A 119 -6.66 2.33 15.03
C ALA A 119 -6.48 1.91 16.49
N ASP A 120 -7.52 1.39 17.15
CA ASP A 120 -7.44 0.89 18.52
C ASP A 120 -6.47 -0.30 18.63
N TRP A 121 -6.53 -1.26 17.71
CA TRP A 121 -5.59 -2.39 17.65
C TRP A 121 -4.15 -1.91 17.41
N GLY A 122 -3.94 -0.97 16.48
CA GLY A 122 -2.62 -0.41 16.19
C GLY A 122 -2.03 0.30 17.41
N LYS A 123 -2.85 1.10 18.10
CA LYS A 123 -2.45 1.80 19.33
C LYS A 123 -2.10 0.84 20.47
N ALA A 124 -2.88 -0.22 20.66
CA ALA A 124 -2.65 -1.22 21.70
C ALA A 124 -1.33 -1.98 21.51
N ASN A 125 -0.88 -2.15 20.26
CA ASN A 125 0.30 -2.91 19.88
C ASN A 125 1.49 -2.04 19.45
N ASN A 126 1.42 -0.71 19.62
CA ASN A 126 2.46 0.23 19.19
C ASN A 126 2.77 0.17 17.68
N HIS A 127 1.74 -0.03 16.86
CA HIS A 127 1.83 -0.04 15.40
C HIS A 127 1.32 1.26 14.79
N GLY A 128 2.09 1.81 13.85
CA GLY A 128 1.56 2.76 12.87
C GLY A 128 0.72 2.04 11.82
N ILE A 129 -0.16 2.76 11.12
CA ILE A 129 -0.99 2.19 10.05
C ILE A 129 -0.86 3.04 8.78
N ASP A 130 -0.58 2.36 7.67
CA ASP A 130 -0.61 2.88 6.29
C ASP A 130 -1.88 2.42 5.59
N PHE A 131 -2.26 3.08 4.50
CA PHE A 131 -3.58 2.88 3.90
C PHE A 131 -3.56 2.89 2.37
N ASN A 132 -4.57 2.27 1.76
CA ASN A 132 -4.73 2.22 0.31
C ASN A 132 -6.23 2.23 -0.04
N PRO A 133 -6.72 3.15 -0.90
CA PRO A 133 -7.95 2.88 -1.63
C PRO A 133 -7.79 1.58 -2.42
N THR A 134 -8.82 0.74 -2.43
CA THR A 134 -8.90 -0.44 -3.28
C THR A 134 -9.62 -0.13 -4.60
N LEU A 135 -8.92 -0.16 -5.72
CA LEU A 135 -9.50 0.15 -7.05
C LEU A 135 -9.65 -1.08 -7.96
N PHE A 136 -9.85 -2.27 -7.37
CA PHE A 136 -9.98 -3.55 -8.08
C PHE A 136 -11.02 -4.45 -7.39
N SER A 137 -11.41 -5.58 -7.98
CA SER A 137 -12.39 -6.51 -7.39
C SER A 137 -13.71 -5.83 -7.04
N HIS A 138 -14.24 -5.06 -7.99
CA HIS A 138 -15.48 -4.33 -7.83
C HIS A 138 -16.21 -4.26 -9.18
N PRO A 139 -17.56 -4.31 -9.23
CA PRO A 139 -18.29 -4.21 -10.49
C PRO A 139 -17.92 -2.99 -11.33
N LEU A 140 -17.67 -1.84 -10.69
CA LEU A 140 -17.24 -0.61 -11.38
C LEU A 140 -15.76 -0.60 -11.82
N ALA A 141 -15.05 -1.72 -11.71
CA ALA A 141 -13.70 -1.93 -12.23
C ALA A 141 -13.63 -3.07 -13.27
N ASP A 142 -14.76 -3.71 -13.61
CA ASP A 142 -14.78 -4.91 -14.47
C ASP A 142 -14.35 -4.64 -15.91
N ASP A 143 -14.56 -3.43 -16.39
CA ASP A 143 -14.13 -3.00 -17.73
C ASP A 143 -12.60 -2.74 -17.81
N GLY A 144 -11.87 -2.91 -16.70
CA GLY A 144 -10.43 -2.70 -16.63
C GLY A 144 -10.00 -1.23 -16.50
N PHE A 145 -10.95 -0.33 -16.19
CA PHE A 145 -10.68 1.10 -15.97
C PHE A 145 -11.42 1.63 -14.75
N THR A 146 -10.73 2.49 -13.99
CA THR A 146 -11.25 3.15 -12.79
C THR A 146 -11.11 4.67 -12.91
N LEU A 147 -10.04 5.26 -12.36
CA LEU A 147 -9.76 6.70 -12.41
C LEU A 147 -9.58 7.24 -13.84
N SER A 148 -9.33 6.37 -14.82
CA SER A 148 -9.21 6.73 -16.23
C SER A 148 -10.35 6.23 -17.12
N SER A 149 -11.44 5.74 -16.53
CA SER A 149 -12.64 5.29 -17.26
C SER A 149 -13.20 6.38 -18.17
N GLU A 150 -13.78 6.01 -19.31
CA GLU A 150 -14.49 6.95 -20.18
C GLU A 150 -15.84 7.35 -19.59
N ASP A 151 -16.44 6.46 -18.81
CA ASP A 151 -17.67 6.72 -18.07
C ASP A 151 -17.40 7.66 -16.89
N GLU A 152 -18.05 8.83 -16.91
CA GLU A 152 -17.89 9.86 -15.88
C GLU A 152 -18.43 9.42 -14.52
N GLY A 153 -19.52 8.65 -14.47
CA GLY A 153 -20.07 8.11 -13.23
C GLY A 153 -19.11 7.12 -12.57
N ILE A 154 -18.50 6.23 -13.36
CA ILE A 154 -17.46 5.30 -12.87
C ILE A 154 -16.25 6.08 -12.37
N ARG A 155 -15.73 7.04 -13.14
CA ARG A 155 -14.59 7.86 -12.69
C ARG A 155 -14.91 8.60 -11.38
N GLN A 156 -16.08 9.23 -11.31
CA GLN A 156 -16.48 10.01 -10.15
C GLN A 156 -16.55 9.13 -8.88
N PHE A 157 -17.12 7.93 -8.98
CA PHE A 157 -17.13 6.96 -7.88
C PHE A 157 -15.71 6.66 -7.36
N TRP A 158 -14.76 6.42 -8.26
CA TRP A 158 -13.37 6.10 -7.86
C TRP A 158 -12.62 7.32 -7.31
N VAL A 159 -12.89 8.51 -7.84
CA VAL A 159 -12.36 9.78 -7.28
C VAL A 159 -12.86 9.98 -5.86
N GLU A 160 -14.16 9.83 -5.62
CA GLU A 160 -14.77 9.94 -4.29
C GLU A 160 -14.20 8.91 -3.31
N HIS A 161 -14.01 7.67 -3.76
CA HIS A 161 -13.38 6.62 -2.95
C HIS A 161 -11.94 6.95 -2.56
N CYS A 162 -11.13 7.47 -3.49
CA CYS A 162 -9.78 7.91 -3.16
C CYS A 162 -9.79 9.09 -2.18
N ILE A 163 -10.70 10.05 -2.32
CA ILE A 163 -10.85 11.16 -1.37
C ILE A 163 -11.24 10.63 0.03
N ALA A 164 -12.26 9.78 0.11
CA ALA A 164 -12.67 9.15 1.36
C ALA A 164 -11.52 8.37 2.02
N SER A 165 -10.73 7.65 1.23
CA SER A 165 -9.56 6.91 1.70
C SER A 165 -8.47 7.83 2.27
N ARG A 166 -8.27 9.01 1.69
CA ARG A 166 -7.32 10.01 2.23
C ARG A 166 -7.79 10.56 3.58
N GLU A 167 -9.09 10.74 3.78
CA GLU A 167 -9.64 11.13 5.10
C GLU A 167 -9.44 10.02 6.14
N VAL A 168 -9.63 8.75 5.75
CA VAL A 168 -9.31 7.59 6.60
C VAL A 168 -7.83 7.58 6.96
N GLY A 169 -6.93 7.78 5.98
CA GLY A 169 -5.49 7.88 6.22
C GLY A 169 -5.13 8.98 7.21
N ALA A 170 -5.70 10.19 7.05
CA ALA A 170 -5.49 11.29 7.98
C ALA A 170 -6.00 10.96 9.40
N TYR A 171 -7.16 10.32 9.52
CA TYR A 171 -7.67 9.85 10.80
C TYR A 171 -6.73 8.85 11.47
N LEU A 172 -6.25 7.84 10.73
CA LEU A 172 -5.31 6.84 11.25
C LEU A 172 -4.02 7.50 11.74
N GLY A 173 -3.49 8.45 10.97
CA GLY A 173 -2.27 9.14 11.34
C GLY A 173 -2.41 10.05 12.56
N GLU A 174 -3.57 10.72 12.70
CA GLU A 174 -3.90 11.51 13.90
C GLU A 174 -4.07 10.59 15.13
N ALA A 175 -4.83 9.51 15.01
CA ALA A 175 -5.12 8.58 16.10
C ALA A 175 -3.88 7.87 16.66
N LEU A 176 -2.91 7.56 15.78
CA LEU A 176 -1.69 6.83 16.11
C LEU A 176 -0.47 7.73 16.35
N GLY A 177 -0.58 9.04 16.08
CA GLY A 177 0.50 9.99 16.31
C GLY A 177 1.68 9.88 15.32
N THR A 178 1.46 9.25 14.16
CA THR A 178 2.45 9.11 13.08
C THR A 178 1.74 9.21 11.74
N ALA A 179 2.29 9.93 10.77
CA ALA A 179 1.67 10.05 9.45
C ALA A 179 1.37 8.67 8.84
N CYS A 180 0.17 8.53 8.27
CA CYS A 180 -0.26 7.43 7.43
C CYS A 180 0.20 7.70 5.99
N VAL A 181 0.84 6.74 5.34
CA VAL A 181 1.04 6.81 3.89
C VAL A 181 -0.19 6.22 3.20
N THR A 182 -0.94 7.05 2.47
CA THR A 182 -2.07 6.61 1.65
C THR A 182 -1.61 6.43 0.20
N ASN A 183 -1.44 5.19 -0.23
CA ASN A 183 -0.90 4.83 -1.54
C ASN A 183 -2.00 4.50 -2.55
N ILE A 184 -1.96 5.14 -3.72
CA ILE A 184 -2.91 4.93 -4.82
C ILE A 184 -2.26 4.07 -5.90
N TRP A 185 -2.78 2.85 -6.04
CA TRP A 185 -2.52 1.94 -7.14
C TRP A 185 -3.82 1.61 -7.89
N ILE A 186 -3.78 1.56 -9.22
CA ILE A 186 -4.96 1.25 -10.06
C ILE A 186 -4.63 0.17 -11.11
N PRO A 187 -5.61 -0.66 -11.51
CA PRO A 187 -5.42 -1.69 -12.52
C PRO A 187 -5.55 -1.17 -13.97
N ASP A 188 -5.83 0.12 -14.14
CA ASP A 188 -6.22 0.72 -15.42
C ASP A 188 -5.26 0.41 -16.57
N GLY A 189 -5.77 -0.29 -17.59
CA GLY A 189 -4.95 -0.75 -18.70
C GLY A 189 -5.72 -1.50 -19.77
N PHE A 190 -5.01 -1.85 -20.84
CA PHE A 190 -5.55 -2.68 -21.92
C PHE A 190 -4.79 -4.00 -21.99
N LYS A 191 -5.56 -5.07 -22.16
CA LYS A 191 -5.04 -6.41 -22.46
C LYS A 191 -4.18 -6.42 -23.73
N ASP A 192 -4.74 -5.86 -24.81
CA ASP A 192 -4.14 -5.82 -26.15
C ASP A 192 -3.75 -4.40 -26.56
N THR A 193 -3.16 -4.25 -27.75
CA THR A 193 -2.60 -3.02 -28.27
C THR A 193 -3.67 -1.91 -28.33
N PRO A 194 -3.49 -0.81 -27.57
CA PRO A 194 -4.44 0.29 -27.60
C PRO A 194 -4.29 1.16 -28.84
N TYR A 195 -5.41 1.70 -29.32
CA TYR A 195 -5.41 2.73 -30.36
C TYR A 195 -5.04 4.12 -29.80
N ASP A 196 -5.35 4.39 -28.53
CA ASP A 196 -5.05 5.63 -27.83
C ASP A 196 -4.45 5.35 -26.43
N ARG A 197 -3.28 5.94 -26.16
CA ARG A 197 -2.62 5.92 -24.85
C ARG A 197 -2.66 7.28 -24.14
N PHE A 198 -3.10 8.33 -24.84
CA PHE A 198 -3.14 9.69 -24.32
C PHE A 198 -4.44 9.94 -23.54
N GLY A 199 -5.61 9.63 -24.13
CA GLY A 199 -6.92 9.89 -23.53
C GLY A 199 -7.07 9.36 -22.10
N PRO A 200 -6.78 8.07 -21.83
CA PRO A 200 -6.84 7.53 -20.47
C PRO A 200 -5.87 8.23 -19.50
N ARG A 201 -4.65 8.56 -19.93
CA ARG A 201 -3.67 9.28 -19.08
C ARG A 201 -4.11 10.70 -18.76
N LEU A 202 -4.74 11.39 -19.70
CA LEU A 202 -5.32 12.70 -19.48
C LEU A 202 -6.41 12.64 -18.40
N ARG A 203 -7.33 11.67 -18.51
CA ARG A 203 -8.37 11.45 -17.51
C ARG A 203 -7.79 11.08 -16.14
N LEU A 204 -6.77 10.21 -16.10
CA LEU A 204 -6.10 9.86 -14.84
C LEU A 204 -5.50 11.10 -14.17
N ARG A 205 -4.80 11.96 -14.93
CA ARG A 205 -4.24 13.20 -14.40
C ARG A 205 -5.32 14.08 -13.80
N ASP A 206 -6.43 14.26 -14.52
CA ASP A 206 -7.53 15.12 -14.07
C ASP A 206 -8.21 14.54 -12.82
N SER A 207 -8.42 13.22 -12.76
CA SER A 207 -8.92 12.52 -11.57
C SER A 207 -7.98 12.70 -10.37
N LEU A 208 -6.67 12.54 -10.53
CA LEU A 208 -5.70 12.74 -9.45
C LEU A 208 -5.66 14.20 -8.98
N ASP A 209 -5.79 15.16 -9.89
CA ASP A 209 -5.85 16.58 -9.55
C ASP A 209 -7.06 16.89 -8.65
N ILE A 210 -8.21 16.28 -8.91
CA ILE A 210 -9.40 16.38 -8.05
C ILE A 210 -9.15 15.67 -6.71
N ILE A 211 -8.64 14.43 -6.74
CA ILE A 211 -8.35 13.65 -5.53
C ILE A 211 -7.45 14.42 -4.56
N PHE A 212 -6.44 15.11 -5.08
CA PHE A 212 -5.43 15.82 -4.31
C PHE A 212 -5.71 17.31 -4.09
N GLU A 213 -6.86 17.82 -4.53
CA GLU A 213 -7.22 19.24 -4.37
C GLU A 213 -7.28 19.64 -2.89
N LYS A 214 -7.86 18.80 -2.04
CA LYS A 214 -7.85 19.00 -0.59
C LYS A 214 -6.47 18.72 -0.02
N ASN A 215 -5.85 19.73 0.57
CA ASN A 215 -4.63 19.59 1.36
C ASN A 215 -4.95 19.00 2.74
N LEU A 216 -4.38 17.84 3.04
CA LEU A 216 -4.41 17.23 4.37
C LEU A 216 -3.13 17.57 5.12
N ASN A 217 -3.17 17.54 6.45
CA ASN A 217 -2.01 17.81 7.27
C ASN A 217 -0.93 16.72 7.02
N PRO A 218 0.28 17.07 6.55
CA PRO A 218 1.34 16.09 6.29
C PRO A 218 1.86 15.40 7.56
N ALA A 219 1.55 15.92 8.75
CA ALA A 219 1.79 15.21 10.01
C ALA A 219 0.91 13.97 10.17
N TYR A 220 -0.20 13.88 9.45
CA TYR A 220 -1.20 12.82 9.58
C TYR A 220 -1.39 12.00 8.30
N ASN A 221 -1.28 12.60 7.11
CA ASN A 221 -1.40 11.86 5.84
C ASN A 221 -0.36 12.30 4.81
N LEU A 222 0.29 11.32 4.19
CA LEU A 222 1.17 11.49 3.03
C LEU A 222 0.59 10.72 1.84
N ASP A 223 0.43 11.39 0.71
CA ASP A 223 -0.14 10.80 -0.50
C ASP A 223 0.97 10.16 -1.35
N ALA A 224 0.83 8.88 -1.68
CA ALA A 224 1.72 8.15 -2.60
C ALA A 224 0.98 7.66 -3.84
N ILE A 225 1.70 7.53 -4.95
CA ILE A 225 1.18 6.99 -6.22
C ILE A 225 2.11 5.90 -6.75
N GLU A 226 1.53 4.82 -7.25
CA GLU A 226 2.26 3.59 -7.59
C GLU A 226 2.10 3.20 -9.05
N SER A 227 3.23 3.12 -9.76
CA SER A 227 3.26 2.63 -11.14
C SER A 227 3.26 1.12 -11.23
N LYS A 228 2.78 0.60 -12.36
CA LYS A 228 2.96 -0.79 -12.77
C LYS A 228 3.32 -0.86 -14.26
N LEU A 229 4.14 -1.84 -14.63
CA LEU A 229 4.47 -2.10 -16.03
C LEU A 229 3.33 -2.80 -16.76
N PHE A 230 2.80 -3.89 -16.16
CA PHE A 230 1.71 -4.68 -16.73
C PHE A 230 1.00 -5.51 -15.64
N GLY A 231 -0.24 -5.93 -15.91
CA GLY A 231 -0.99 -6.90 -15.08
C GLY A 231 -1.59 -8.01 -15.93
N LEU A 232 -2.01 -9.12 -15.30
CA LEU A 232 -2.73 -10.18 -16.02
C LEU A 232 -4.08 -9.65 -16.53
N GLY A 233 -4.33 -9.74 -17.84
CA GLY A 233 -5.49 -9.10 -18.47
C GLY A 233 -5.32 -7.60 -18.79
N ALA A 234 -4.16 -7.01 -18.48
CA ALA A 234 -3.77 -5.64 -18.81
C ALA A 234 -2.29 -5.59 -19.25
N GLU A 235 -1.92 -6.48 -20.17
CA GLU A 235 -0.52 -6.77 -20.51
C GLU A 235 0.12 -5.72 -21.43
N SER A 236 -0.66 -5.17 -22.36
CA SER A 236 -0.11 -4.36 -23.47
C SER A 236 0.02 -2.88 -23.15
N TYR A 237 -0.67 -2.43 -22.10
CA TYR A 237 -0.68 -1.03 -21.69
C TYR A 237 -1.20 -0.85 -20.27
N THR A 238 -0.46 -0.12 -19.45
CA THR A 238 -0.89 0.41 -18.16
C THR A 238 -0.98 1.93 -18.23
N VAL A 239 -2.11 2.49 -17.79
CA VAL A 239 -2.35 3.94 -17.81
C VAL A 239 -1.36 4.65 -16.89
N GLY A 240 -1.30 4.21 -15.64
CA GLY A 240 -0.38 4.66 -14.61
C GLY A 240 1.03 4.09 -14.77
N SER A 241 1.68 4.37 -15.89
CA SER A 241 3.07 3.95 -16.16
C SER A 241 4.09 4.70 -15.29
N HIS A 242 5.32 4.20 -15.21
CA HIS A 242 6.39 4.80 -14.42
C HIS A 242 6.62 6.28 -14.74
N GLU A 243 6.78 6.65 -16.01
CA GLU A 243 7.03 8.04 -16.42
C GLU A 243 5.83 8.96 -16.12
N PHE A 244 4.61 8.42 -16.18
CA PHE A 244 3.41 9.17 -15.83
C PHE A 244 3.43 9.56 -14.36
N TYR A 245 3.62 8.59 -13.47
CA TYR A 245 3.63 8.85 -12.04
C TYR A 245 4.89 9.56 -11.54
N LEU A 246 6.06 9.30 -12.12
CA LEU A 246 7.26 10.08 -11.84
C LEU A 246 7.04 11.56 -12.19
N GLY A 247 6.54 11.84 -13.40
CA GLY A 247 6.22 13.20 -13.83
C GLY A 247 5.16 13.87 -12.96
N TYR A 248 4.11 13.14 -12.60
CA TYR A 248 3.05 13.65 -11.72
C TYR A 248 3.56 13.91 -10.30
N ALA A 249 4.30 12.97 -9.70
CA ALA A 249 4.88 13.10 -8.37
C ALA A 249 5.80 14.32 -8.27
N VAL A 250 6.68 14.53 -9.26
CA VAL A 250 7.56 15.71 -9.32
C VAL A 250 6.74 17.00 -9.45
N ALA A 251 5.77 17.04 -10.37
CA ALA A 251 4.97 18.25 -10.62
C ALA A 251 4.06 18.64 -9.44
N LYS A 252 3.54 17.65 -8.71
CA LYS A 252 2.54 17.83 -7.64
C LYS A 252 3.10 17.59 -6.24
N GLN A 253 4.41 17.33 -6.13
CA GLN A 253 5.13 17.04 -4.89
C GLN A 253 4.44 15.94 -4.07
N LYS A 254 4.15 14.82 -4.74
CA LYS A 254 3.57 13.61 -4.14
C LYS A 254 4.66 12.55 -3.95
N LEU A 255 4.45 11.62 -3.03
CA LEU A 255 5.38 10.50 -2.85
C LEU A 255 5.26 9.54 -4.04
N LEU A 256 6.39 8.98 -4.46
CA LEU A 256 6.43 7.95 -5.49
C LEU A 256 6.62 6.58 -4.83
N CYS A 257 5.68 5.66 -5.03
CA CYS A 257 5.81 4.28 -4.62
C CYS A 257 6.58 3.49 -5.69
N LEU A 258 7.65 2.80 -5.29
CA LEU A 258 8.50 1.97 -6.15
C LEU A 258 8.37 0.50 -5.74
N ASP A 259 7.40 -0.20 -6.29
CA ASP A 259 7.26 -1.65 -6.09
C ASP A 259 8.34 -2.40 -6.90
N ALA A 260 9.08 -3.29 -6.23
CA ALA A 260 10.22 -3.99 -6.81
C ALA A 260 9.85 -4.97 -7.95
N GLY A 261 8.60 -5.40 -8.04
CA GLY A 261 8.08 -6.30 -9.07
C GLY A 261 7.37 -5.61 -10.24
N HIS A 262 7.28 -4.27 -10.21
CA HIS A 262 6.44 -3.50 -11.15
C HIS A 262 7.17 -2.96 -12.39
N PHE A 263 8.38 -3.44 -12.66
CA PHE A 263 9.29 -2.89 -13.67
C PHE A 263 9.70 -3.89 -14.75
N HIS A 264 10.47 -3.44 -15.74
CA HIS A 264 10.93 -4.30 -16.83
C HIS A 264 11.86 -5.42 -16.32
N PRO A 265 12.04 -6.50 -17.09
CA PRO A 265 13.05 -7.50 -16.77
C PRO A 265 14.41 -6.83 -16.53
N THR A 266 15.06 -7.20 -15.42
CA THR A 266 16.36 -6.66 -14.95
C THR A 266 16.35 -5.22 -14.43
N GLU A 267 15.24 -4.50 -14.52
CA GLU A 267 15.11 -3.17 -13.93
C GLU A 267 14.97 -3.28 -12.40
N VAL A 268 15.72 -2.47 -11.65
CA VAL A 268 15.80 -2.55 -10.19
C VAL A 268 15.51 -1.21 -9.53
N ILE A 269 14.71 -1.22 -8.46
CA ILE A 269 14.34 0.01 -7.75
C ILE A 269 15.50 0.62 -6.96
N SER A 270 16.53 -0.17 -6.61
CA SER A 270 17.72 0.32 -5.90
C SER A 270 18.47 1.40 -6.69
N ASP A 271 18.48 1.30 -8.02
CA ASP A 271 19.07 2.32 -8.91
C ASP A 271 18.25 3.63 -8.90
N LYS A 272 16.93 3.50 -8.77
CA LYS A 272 15.98 4.62 -8.83
C LYS A 272 15.96 5.48 -7.57
N VAL A 273 16.24 4.90 -6.40
CA VAL A 273 16.14 5.61 -5.10
C VAL A 273 16.91 6.93 -5.11
N SER A 274 18.19 6.89 -5.52
CA SER A 274 19.02 8.09 -5.52
C SER A 274 18.55 9.17 -6.50
N ALA A 275 17.95 8.77 -7.63
CA ALA A 275 17.44 9.70 -8.64
C ALA A 275 16.14 10.38 -8.21
N VAL A 276 15.27 9.65 -7.51
CA VAL A 276 13.98 10.17 -7.01
C VAL A 276 14.17 11.08 -5.79
N MET A 277 15.25 10.89 -5.02
CA MET A 277 15.57 11.70 -3.83
C MET A 277 16.28 13.02 -4.14
N LEU A 278 16.57 13.34 -5.42
CA LEU A 278 17.19 14.62 -5.84
C LEU A 278 16.20 15.79 -5.73
#